data_AF-A0A7H4MUC9-F1
#
_entry.id   AF-A0A7H4MUC9-F1
#
_cell.length_a   1.000
_cell.length_b   1.000
_cell.length_c   1.000
_cell.angle_alpha   90.00
_cell.angle_beta   90.00
_cell.angle_gamma   90.00
#
_symmetry.space_group_name_H-M   'P 1'
#
loop_
_entity.id
_entity.type
_entity.pdbx_description
1 polymer ?
#
loop_
_entity_poly.entity_id
_entity_poly.type
_entity_poly.pdbx_seq_one_letter_code
_entity_poly.pdbx_strand_id
1 'polypeptide(L)' 'MSPSVLTLIKQVIDASHAEGKWTGMCGELAGDERATLLLLGMGLDEFSMSAISIPRIQEDYP' A
#
# COMPACT_ATOMS: atom_id res chain seq x y z
N MET A 1 -12.99 4.51 2.13
CA MET A 1 -11.71 5.13 1.72
C MET A 1 -11.96 6.60 1.42
N SER A 2 -11.28 7.52 2.12
CA SER A 2 -11.44 8.98 1.96
C SER A 2 -10.25 9.56 1.19
N PRO A 3 -10.44 10.55 0.28
CA PRO A 3 -9.34 11.23 -0.38
C PRO A 3 -8.28 11.78 0.57
N SER A 4 -8.69 12.31 1.74
CA SER A 4 -7.75 12.85 2.73
C SER A 4 -6.76 11.82 3.27
N VAL A 5 -7.21 10.57 3.46
CA VAL A 5 -6.36 9.47 3.94
C VAL A 5 -5.39 9.04 2.85
N LEU A 6 -5.84 8.96 1.60
CA LEU A 6 -4.98 8.62 0.47
C LEU A 6 -3.89 9.67 0.24
N THR A 7 -4.23 10.96 0.32
CA THR A 7 -3.24 12.04 0.26
C THR A 7 -2.19 11.89 1.36
N LEU A 8 -2.61 11.59 2.59
CA LEU A 8 -1.68 11.38 3.70
C LEU A 8 -0.77 10.16 3.47
N ILE A 9 -1.32 9.05 2.99
CA ILE A 9 -0.52 7.86 2.62
C ILE A 9 0.53 8.23 1.58
N LYS A 10 0.14 8.93 0.51
CA LYS A 10 1.08 9.37 -0.53
C LYS A 10 2.17 10.29 0.01
N GLN A 11 1.80 11.22 0.90
CA GLN A 11 2.77 12.11 1.55
C GLN A 11 3.80 11.33 2.37
N VAL A 12 3.40 10.27 3.08
CA VAL A 12 4.32 9.42 3.85
C VAL A 12 5.24 8.63 2.92
N ILE A 13 4.71 8.03 1.86
CA ILE A 13 5.50 7.33 0.84
C ILE A 13 6.57 8.27 0.27
N ASP A 14 6.16 9.46 -0.20
CA ASP A 14 7.06 10.45 -0.79
C ASP A 14 8.13 10.92 0.19
N ALA A 15 7.76 11.16 1.45
CA ALA A 15 8.70 11.56 2.49
C ALA A 15 9.76 10.47 2.75
N SER A 16 9.37 9.19 2.75
CA SER A 16 10.32 8.09 2.89
C SER A 16 11.27 7.98 1.69
N HIS A 17 10.74 8.10 0.48
CA HIS A 17 11.49 7.97 -0.76
C HIS A 17 12.47 9.13 -0.94
N ALA A 18 12.08 10.36 -0.56
CA ALA A 18 12.95 11.53 -0.55
C ALA A 18 14.20 11.34 0.33
N GLU A 19 14.10 10.48 1.34
CA GLU A 19 15.17 10.13 2.26
C GLU A 19 15.86 8.80 1.92
N GLY A 20 15.58 8.24 0.74
CA GLY A 20 16.12 6.94 0.30
C GLY A 20 15.66 5.76 1.17
N LYS A 21 14.53 5.90 1.88
CA LYS A 21 13.89 4.87 2.69
C LYS A 21 12.67 4.31 1.95
N TRP A 22 12.11 3.24 2.48
CA TRP A 22 10.90 2.58 1.98
C TRP A 22 9.73 2.77 2.96
N THR A 23 8.50 2.63 2.46
CA THR A 23 7.26 2.65 3.24
C THR A 23 6.46 1.36 3.03
N GLY A 24 6.12 0.69 4.13
CA GLY A 24 5.19 -0.44 4.15
C GLY A 24 3.85 -0.11 4.81
N MET A 25 2.86 -0.99 4.66
CA MET A 25 1.55 -0.87 5.31
C MET A 25 1.11 -2.18 5.95
N CYS A 26 0.75 -2.15 7.23
CA CYS A 26 0.26 -3.31 8.00
C CYS A 26 -1.21 -3.21 8.47
N GLY A 27 -2.02 -2.43 7.75
CA GLY A 27 -3.45 -2.26 8.05
C GLY A 27 -4.34 -3.11 7.15
N GLU A 28 -5.63 -3.20 7.50
CA GLU A 28 -6.64 -3.94 6.71
C GLU A 28 -6.67 -3.52 5.23
N LEU A 29 -6.40 -2.23 4.95
CA LEU A 29 -6.34 -1.70 3.58
C LEU A 29 -5.23 -2.33 2.73
N ALA A 30 -4.14 -2.81 3.34
CA ALA A 30 -3.07 -3.51 2.62
C ALA A 30 -3.53 -4.87 2.08
N GLY A 31 -4.56 -5.48 2.70
CA GLY A 31 -5.17 -6.74 2.26
C GLY A 31 -6.49 -6.57 1.50
N ASP A 32 -6.85 -5.35 1.09
CA ASP A 32 -8.05 -5.06 0.30
C ASP A 32 -7.72 -5.02 -1.19
N GLU A 33 -8.21 -6.01 -1.95
CA GLU A 33 -8.04 -6.16 -3.41
C GLU A 33 -8.36 -4.87 -4.18
N ARG A 34 -9.32 -4.08 -3.70
CA ARG A 34 -9.75 -2.83 -4.35
C ARG A 34 -8.74 -1.70 -4.18
N ALA A 35 -7.84 -1.80 -3.22
CA ALA A 35 -6.84 -0.81 -2.90
C ALA A 35 -5.45 -1.20 -3.42
N THR A 36 -5.18 -2.48 -3.68
CA THR A 36 -3.86 -3.00 -4.08
C THR A 36 -3.24 -2.21 -5.23
N LEU A 37 -3.91 -2.14 -6.38
CA LEU A 37 -3.38 -1.46 -7.57
C LEU A 37 -3.18 0.04 -7.34
N LEU A 38 -4.04 0.67 -6.53
CA LEU A 38 -3.90 2.08 -6.17
C LEU A 38 -2.67 2.30 -5.28
N LEU A 39 -2.52 1.51 -4.21
CA LEU A 39 -1.38 1.58 -3.30
C LEU A 39 -0.06 1.29 -4.03
N LEU A 40 -0.06 0.31 -4.93
CA LEU A 40 1.08 -0.02 -5.79
C LEU A 40 1.43 1.16 -6.71
N GLY A 41 0.43 1.75 -7.38
CA GLY A 41 0.61 2.92 -8.24
C GLY A 41 1.05 4.18 -7.50
N MET A 42 0.77 4.27 -6.19
CA MET A 42 1.28 5.34 -5.33
C MET A 42 2.74 5.13 -4.92
N GLY A 43 3.30 3.94 -5.13
CA GLY A 43 4.68 3.59 -4.78
C GLY A 43 4.85 2.95 -3.40
N LEU A 44 3.82 2.30 -2.86
CA LEU A 44 3.97 1.55 -1.61
C LEU A 44 4.92 0.36 -1.82
N ASP A 45 5.92 0.21 -0.97
CA ASP A 45 7.01 -0.76 -1.15
C ASP A 45 6.70 -2.14 -0.56
N GLU A 46 5.86 -2.18 0.48
CA GLU A 46 5.59 -3.39 1.24
C GLU A 46 4.13 -3.47 1.70
N PHE A 47 3.54 -4.66 1.57
CA PHE A 47 2.17 -4.95 1.95
C PHE A 47 2.15 -6.07 2.99
N SER A 48 1.72 -5.74 4.20
CA SER A 48 1.58 -6.68 5.31
C SER A 48 0.12 -6.88 5.67
N MET A 49 -0.30 -8.15 5.74
CA MET A 49 -1.70 -8.54 5.91
C MET A 49 -1.83 -9.93 6.53
N SER A 50 -3.07 -10.35 6.81
CA SER A 50 -3.37 -11.74 7.19
C SER A 50 -2.89 -12.71 6.10
N ALA A 51 -2.27 -13.82 6.50
CA ALA A 51 -1.74 -14.82 5.57
C ALA A 51 -2.77 -15.33 4.56
N ILE A 52 -4.06 -15.34 4.94
CA ILE A 52 -5.16 -15.80 4.07
C ILE A 52 -5.45 -14.83 2.91
N SER A 53 -5.06 -13.55 3.05
CA SER A 53 -5.25 -12.52 2.02
C SER A 53 -4.12 -12.48 1.00
N ILE A 54 -2.93 -12.98 1.35
CA ILE A 54 -1.72 -12.91 0.50
C ILE A 54 -1.96 -13.47 -0.91
N PRO A 55 -2.56 -14.66 -1.10
CA PRO A 55 -2.74 -15.21 -2.45
C PRO A 55 -3.60 -14.32 -3.36
N ARG A 56 -4.62 -13.67 -2.79
CA ARG A 56 -5.51 -12.77 -3.54
C ARG A 56 -4.78 -11.51 -3.98
N ILE A 57 -4.00 -10.91 -3.07
CA ILE A 57 -3.25 -9.69 -3.38
C ILE A 57 -2.11 -9.97 -4.36
N GLN A 58 -1.47 -11.14 -4.29
CA GLN A 58 -0.45 -11.53 -5.28
C GLN A 58 -1.02 -11.72 -6.69
N GLU A 59 -2.27 -12.16 -6.84
CA GLU A 59 -2.91 -12.29 -8.16
C GLU A 59 -3.14 -10.94 -8.84
N ASP A 60 -3.39 -9.89 -8.06
CA ASP A 60 -3.54 -8.51 -8.54
C ASP A 60 -2.20 -7.83 -8.89
N TYR A 61 -1.07 -8.44 -8.51
CA TYR A 61 0.26 -7.91 -8.77
C TYR A 61 0.69 -8.25 -10.22
N PRO A 62 1.07 -7.27 -11.06
CA PRO A 62 1.47 -7.50 -12.45
C PRO A 62 2.83 -8.20 -12.58
#